data_AF-D8SFE8-F1
#
_entry.id   AF-D8SFE8-F1
#
_cell.length_a   1.000
_cell.length_b   1.000
_cell.length_c   1.000
_cell.angle_alpha   90.00
_cell.angle_beta   90.00
_cell.angle_gamma   90.00
#
_symmetry.space_group_name_H-M   'P 1'
#
loop_
_entity.id
_entity.type
_entity.pdbx_description
1 polymer ?
#
loop_
_entity_poly.entity_id
_entity_poly.type
_entity_poly.pdbx_seq_one_letter_code
_entity_poly.pdbx_strand_id
1 'polypeptide(L)'
;MNPTENPVNSHLLSGTWALLYTAPLNEEIVDRYAGTEEGPFLSRIKPLAFGTIKQTRSLQIIDSINGSVKNIADFSFLGINGSLCINAAAVKSLEPDTQGVRLLVTFESFVLTINRIRVATISLAFIKPKGWVDTTYLDDDMRVGRGDKGSIFVAVRTKMVPSL
;
A
#
# COMPACT_ATOMS: atom_id res chain seq x y z
N MET A 1 -22.48 -9.76 1.55
CA MET A 1 -22.12 -9.61 2.98
C MET A 1 -20.63 -9.88 3.11
N ASN A 2 -19.90 -9.16 3.96
CA ASN A 2 -18.47 -9.43 4.19
C ASN A 2 -18.34 -10.72 5.00
N PRO A 3 -17.63 -11.77 4.51
CA PRO A 3 -17.54 -13.05 5.22
C PRO A 3 -16.75 -12.95 6.52
N THR A 4 -15.90 -11.93 6.67
CA THR A 4 -15.22 -11.64 7.94
C THR A 4 -15.85 -10.42 8.60
N GLU A 5 -16.64 -10.60 9.66
CA GLU A 5 -17.35 -9.52 10.35
C GLU A 5 -16.43 -8.43 10.91
N ASN A 6 -15.24 -8.81 11.41
CA ASN A 6 -14.25 -7.87 11.93
C ASN A 6 -12.88 -8.04 11.24
N PRO A 7 -12.71 -7.52 10.01
CA PRO A 7 -11.52 -7.77 9.20
C PRO A 7 -10.20 -7.38 9.87
N VAL A 8 -10.15 -6.23 10.54
CA VAL A 8 -8.91 -5.71 11.14
C VAL A 8 -8.44 -6.55 12.34
N ASN A 9 -9.37 -7.22 13.02
CA ASN A 9 -9.05 -8.16 14.10
C ASN A 9 -8.85 -9.60 13.63
N SER A 10 -9.19 -9.92 12.39
CA SER A 10 -9.01 -11.26 11.85
C SER A 10 -7.53 -11.58 11.61
N HIS A 11 -7.15 -12.81 11.92
CA HIS A 11 -5.83 -13.35 11.58
C HIS A 11 -5.59 -13.36 10.05
N LEU A 12 -6.67 -13.40 9.26
CA LEU A 12 -6.61 -13.35 7.80
C LEU A 12 -6.01 -12.03 7.29
N LEU A 13 -6.07 -10.92 8.04
CA LEU A 13 -5.53 -9.66 7.56
C LEU A 13 -4.00 -9.71 7.38
N SER A 14 -3.31 -10.43 8.27
CA SER A 14 -1.87 -10.62 8.15
C SER A 14 -1.52 -11.44 6.91
N GLY A 15 -0.47 -11.02 6.20
CA GLY A 15 0.02 -11.70 5.00
C GLY A 15 0.52 -10.74 3.93
N THR A 16 0.81 -11.30 2.76
CA THR A 16 1.23 -10.54 1.58
C THR A 16 0.06 -10.42 0.61
N TRP A 17 -0.20 -9.19 0.21
CA TRP A 17 -1.32 -8.81 -0.65
C TRP A 17 -0.79 -8.14 -1.91
N ALA A 18 -1.11 -8.69 -3.08
CA ALA A 18 -0.84 -8.05 -4.37
C ALA A 18 -1.97 -7.06 -4.68
N LEU A 19 -1.62 -5.80 -4.90
CA LEU A 19 -2.58 -4.76 -5.24
C LEU A 19 -3.01 -4.91 -6.70
N LEU A 20 -4.29 -5.20 -6.93
CA LEU A 20 -4.86 -5.33 -8.28
C LEU A 20 -5.38 -3.99 -8.80
N TYR A 21 -5.97 -3.19 -7.91
CA TYR A 21 -6.59 -1.93 -8.27
C TYR A 21 -6.45 -0.92 -7.15
N THR A 22 -6.24 0.34 -7.51
CA THR A 22 -6.55 1.47 -6.64
C THR A 22 -7.19 2.58 -7.47
N ALA A 23 -8.10 3.32 -6.86
CA ALA A 23 -8.57 4.58 -7.43
C ALA A 23 -8.85 5.60 -6.33
N PRO A 24 -8.73 6.89 -6.65
CA PRO A 24 -9.30 7.93 -5.81
C PRO A 24 -10.84 7.85 -5.87
N LEU A 25 -11.47 8.20 -4.76
CA LEU A 25 -12.93 8.35 -4.62
C LEU A 25 -13.41 9.71 -5.12
N ASN A 26 -12.52 10.71 -5.23
CA ASN A 26 -12.87 12.02 -5.75
C ASN A 26 -12.65 12.04 -7.28
N GLU A 27 -13.72 12.28 -8.04
CA GLU A 27 -13.72 12.38 -9.50
C GLU A 27 -12.71 13.42 -10.03
N GLU A 28 -12.51 14.55 -9.34
CA GLU A 28 -11.49 15.55 -9.74
C GLU A 28 -10.05 15.00 -9.68
N ILE A 29 -9.83 13.96 -8.88
CA ILE A 29 -8.53 13.28 -8.75
C ILE A 29 -8.43 12.10 -9.72
N VAL A 30 -9.57 11.51 -10.13
CA VAL A 30 -9.62 10.40 -11.10
C VAL A 30 -8.97 10.82 -12.42
N ASP A 31 -9.33 11.99 -12.95
CA ASP A 31 -8.77 12.51 -14.22
C ASP A 31 -7.25 12.72 -14.20
N ARG A 32 -6.66 12.90 -13.00
CA ARG A 32 -5.21 13.15 -12.87
C ARG A 32 -4.38 11.86 -12.84
N TYR A 33 -4.97 10.71 -12.52
CA TYR A 33 -4.24 9.48 -12.22
C TYR A 33 -4.82 8.19 -12.82
N ALA A 34 -5.96 8.27 -13.52
CA ALA A 34 -6.53 7.13 -14.22
C ALA A 34 -5.67 6.72 -15.44
N GLY A 35 -5.27 5.44 -15.51
CA GLY A 35 -4.75 4.83 -16.74
C GLY A 35 -3.26 5.04 -17.06
N THR A 36 -2.41 5.38 -16.09
CA THR A 36 -0.96 5.51 -16.35
C THR A 36 -0.22 4.18 -16.22
N GLU A 37 0.81 3.95 -17.04
CA GLU A 37 1.67 2.74 -17.01
C GLU A 37 2.45 2.55 -15.69
N GLU A 38 2.45 3.60 -14.86
CA GLU A 38 3.11 3.70 -13.55
C GLU A 38 2.30 3.04 -12.41
N GLY A 39 1.04 2.70 -12.66
CA GLY A 39 0.18 2.01 -11.69
C GLY A 39 -0.21 2.83 -10.45
N PRO A 40 -0.91 2.19 -9.49
CA PRO A 40 -1.51 2.79 -8.29
C PRO A 40 -0.65 3.73 -7.46
N PHE A 41 0.64 3.42 -7.38
CA PHE A 41 1.50 3.93 -6.33
C PHE A 41 2.52 4.93 -6.87
N LEU A 42 3.20 4.60 -7.97
CA LEU A 42 4.17 5.51 -8.57
C LEU A 42 3.52 6.72 -9.24
N SER A 43 2.28 6.58 -9.75
CA SER A 43 1.49 7.69 -10.27
C SER A 43 1.34 8.84 -9.26
N ARG A 44 1.34 8.54 -7.96
CA ARG A 44 1.21 9.54 -6.89
C ARG A 44 2.50 10.29 -6.57
N ILE A 45 3.67 9.76 -6.97
CA ILE A 45 4.99 10.27 -6.57
C ILE A 45 5.54 11.29 -7.59
N LYS A 46 4.87 11.54 -8.72
CA LYS A 46 5.24 12.52 -9.77
C LYS A 46 6.76 12.59 -10.06
N PRO A 47 7.44 11.49 -10.43
CA PRO A 47 8.84 11.58 -10.85
C PRO A 47 8.95 12.43 -12.13
N LEU A 48 10.03 13.20 -12.28
CA LEU A 48 10.33 13.99 -13.48
C LEU A 48 10.39 13.16 -14.78
N ALA A 49 10.45 11.82 -14.67
CA ALA A 49 10.54 10.86 -15.77
C ALA A 49 9.20 10.24 -16.18
N PHE A 50 8.13 11.05 -16.21
CA PHE A 50 6.78 10.63 -16.64
C PHE A 50 6.86 9.84 -17.97
N GLY A 51 6.43 8.56 -17.95
CA GLY A 51 6.37 7.68 -19.13
C GLY A 51 7.59 6.78 -19.36
N THR A 52 8.60 6.82 -18.47
CA THR A 52 9.80 5.96 -18.59
C THR A 52 9.87 4.89 -17.51
N ILE A 53 9.10 5.03 -16.44
CA ILE A 53 9.04 4.06 -15.36
C ILE A 53 7.83 3.16 -15.62
N LYS A 54 7.98 1.86 -15.40
CA LYS A 54 6.89 0.90 -15.50
C LYS A 54 6.81 0.15 -14.19
N GLN A 55 5.67 0.24 -13.51
CA GLN A 55 5.46 -0.54 -12.31
C GLN A 55 5.27 -2.01 -12.68
N THR A 56 6.10 -2.88 -12.14
CA THR A 56 6.08 -4.32 -12.43
C THR A 56 5.33 -5.09 -11.37
N ARG A 57 5.31 -4.59 -10.12
CA ARG A 57 4.60 -5.22 -9.01
C ARG A 57 4.23 -4.22 -7.93
N SER A 58 3.09 -4.43 -7.29
CA SER A 58 2.68 -3.69 -6.09
C SER A 58 2.22 -4.66 -5.00
N LEU A 59 2.96 -4.69 -3.90
CA LEU A 59 2.67 -5.53 -2.74
C LEU A 59 2.39 -4.68 -1.51
N GLN A 60 1.47 -5.16 -0.68
CA GLN A 60 1.28 -4.72 0.69
C GLN A 60 1.47 -5.92 1.61
N ILE A 61 2.48 -5.85 2.48
CA ILE A 61 2.73 -6.85 3.53
C ILE A 61 2.17 -6.29 4.82
N ILE A 62 1.26 -7.01 5.44
CA ILE A 62 0.64 -6.62 6.70
C ILE A 62 1.01 -7.65 7.76
N ASP A 63 1.59 -7.18 8.85
CA ASP A 63 1.71 -7.92 10.09
C ASP A 63 0.86 -7.21 11.14
N SER A 64 -0.41 -7.61 11.21
CA SER A 64 -1.38 -7.00 12.13
C SER A 64 -1.18 -7.43 13.59
N ILE A 65 -0.32 -8.41 13.84
CA ILE A 65 0.00 -8.92 15.17
C ILE A 65 1.14 -8.10 15.76
N ASN A 66 2.25 -7.96 15.02
CA ASN A 66 3.40 -7.18 15.46
C ASN A 66 3.29 -5.69 15.10
N GLY A 67 2.23 -5.29 14.40
CA GLY A 67 1.94 -3.88 14.11
C GLY A 67 2.87 -3.27 13.08
N SER A 68 3.13 -3.98 11.97
CA SER A 68 3.93 -3.44 10.86
C SER A 68 3.22 -3.58 9.51
N VAL A 69 3.44 -2.61 8.63
CA VAL A 69 2.96 -2.61 7.26
C VAL A 69 4.08 -2.18 6.33
N LYS A 70 4.23 -2.89 5.21
CA LYS A 70 5.15 -2.52 4.14
C LYS A 70 4.39 -2.38 2.83
N ASN A 71 4.57 -1.25 2.15
CA ASN A 71 4.11 -1.09 0.77
C ASN A 71 5.33 -1.13 -0.13
N ILE A 72 5.32 -2.01 -1.12
CA ILE A 72 6.44 -2.25 -2.03
C ILE A 72 5.93 -2.03 -3.46
N ALA A 73 6.54 -1.09 -4.17
CA ALA A 73 6.33 -0.88 -5.58
C ALA A 73 7.62 -1.21 -6.32
N ASP A 74 7.62 -2.34 -7.04
CA ASP A 74 8.69 -2.68 -7.95
C ASP A 74 8.45 -2.02 -9.30
N PHE A 75 9.53 -1.64 -9.94
CA PHE A 75 9.50 -0.95 -11.21
C PHE A 75 10.67 -1.35 -12.10
N SER A 76 10.51 -1.07 -13.39
CA SER A 76 11.57 -1.09 -14.39
C SER A 76 11.69 0.31 -14.99
N PHE A 77 12.92 0.80 -15.14
CA PHE A 77 13.24 2.07 -15.78
C PHE A 77 14.41 1.84 -16.74
N LEU A 78 14.19 2.00 -18.05
CA LEU A 78 15.22 1.77 -19.08
C LEU A 78 15.96 0.43 -18.95
N GLY A 79 15.24 -0.64 -18.59
CA GLY A 79 15.79 -1.99 -18.39
C GLY A 79 16.46 -2.21 -17.02
N ILE A 80 16.52 -1.18 -16.17
CA ILE A 80 17.01 -1.27 -14.79
C ILE A 80 15.84 -1.59 -13.86
N ASN A 81 15.96 -2.66 -13.08
CA ASN A 81 14.96 -3.02 -12.09
C ASN A 81 15.19 -2.28 -10.78
N GLY A 82 14.11 -1.80 -10.17
CA GLY A 82 14.14 -1.14 -8.88
C GLY A 82 12.93 -1.47 -8.03
N SER A 83 13.01 -1.07 -6.76
CA SER A 83 11.95 -1.22 -5.78
C SER A 83 11.92 -0.01 -4.86
N LEU A 84 10.73 0.52 -4.62
CA LEU A 84 10.45 1.51 -3.59
C LEU A 84 9.64 0.84 -2.49
N CYS A 85 10.24 0.70 -1.30
CA CYS A 85 9.60 0.15 -0.12
C CYS A 85 9.31 1.26 0.90
N ILE A 86 8.06 1.36 1.33
CA ILE A 86 7.64 2.19 2.47
C ILE A 86 7.43 1.28 3.66
N ASN A 87 8.14 1.55 4.75
CA ASN A 87 7.89 0.91 6.03
C ASN A 87 6.97 1.79 6.89
N ALA A 88 6.02 1.17 7.57
CA ALA A 88 5.12 1.82 8.49
C ALA A 88 4.87 0.95 9.73
N ALA A 89 4.75 1.59 10.88
CA ALA A 89 4.14 1.00 12.06
C ALA A 89 2.61 1.06 11.92
N ALA A 90 1.93 0.10 12.50
CA ALA A 90 0.48 -0.04 12.42
C ALA A 90 -0.13 -0.40 13.78
N VAL A 91 -1.21 0.28 14.15
CA VAL A 91 -1.97 0.00 15.37
C VAL A 91 -3.45 -0.09 15.05
N LYS A 92 -4.15 -1.00 15.74
CA LYS A 92 -5.61 -1.14 15.61
C LYS A 92 -6.26 -0.06 16.47
N SER A 93 -7.20 0.68 15.91
CA SER A 93 -7.95 1.73 16.61
C SER A 93 -9.43 1.59 16.34
N LEU A 94 -10.24 1.70 17.39
CA LEU A 94 -11.68 1.80 17.27
C LEU A 94 -12.02 3.21 16.81
N GLU A 95 -12.76 3.35 15.72
CA GLU A 95 -13.18 4.65 15.23
C GLU A 95 -14.56 5.01 15.77
N PRO A 96 -14.72 6.18 16.43
CA PRO A 96 -15.98 6.58 17.06
C PRO A 96 -17.16 6.64 16.09
N ASP A 97 -16.91 7.06 14.85
CA ASP A 97 -17.97 7.41 13.89
C ASP A 97 -18.45 6.22 13.05
N THR A 98 -17.68 5.13 12.97
CA THR A 98 -18.02 3.98 12.11
C THR A 98 -18.32 2.70 12.88
N GLN A 99 -18.17 2.71 14.22
CA GLN A 99 -18.21 1.52 15.09
C GLN A 99 -17.25 0.38 14.65
N GLY A 100 -16.36 0.66 13.69
CA GLY A 100 -15.42 -0.29 13.11
C GLY A 100 -14.00 -0.07 13.60
N VAL A 101 -13.17 -1.10 13.51
CA VAL A 101 -11.74 -1.01 13.81
C VAL A 101 -10.99 -0.67 12.52
N ARG A 102 -10.14 0.35 12.57
CA ARG A 102 -9.21 0.70 11.48
C ARG A 102 -7.78 0.37 11.87
N LEU A 103 -6.95 0.19 10.85
CA LEU A 103 -5.50 0.11 11.01
C LEU A 103 -4.92 1.52 10.83
N LEU A 104 -4.55 2.18 11.94
CA LEU A 104 -3.83 3.44 11.89
C LEU A 104 -2.39 3.15 11.52
N VAL A 105 -1.86 3.87 10.53
CA VAL A 105 -0.50 3.69 10.03
C VAL A 105 0.33 4.94 10.30
N THR A 106 1.57 4.75 10.74
CA THR A 106 2.58 5.81 10.84
C THR A 106 3.74 5.44 9.94
N PHE A 107 3.97 6.22 8.90
CA PHE A 107 5.06 5.97 7.95
C PHE A 107 6.41 6.30 8.58
N GLU A 108 7.35 5.35 8.48
CA GLU A 108 8.64 5.42 9.18
C GLU A 108 9.79 5.70 8.24
N SER A 109 9.80 5.09 7.05
CA SER A 109 10.88 5.26 6.08
C SER A 109 10.48 4.92 4.65
N PHE A 110 11.20 5.54 3.70
CA PHE A 110 11.29 5.11 2.31
C PHE A 110 12.64 4.46 2.05
N VAL A 111 12.63 3.38 1.28
CA VAL A 111 13.82 2.65 0.86
C VAL A 111 13.77 2.51 -0.65
N LEU A 112 14.77 3.06 -1.33
CA LEU A 112 14.94 2.89 -2.77
C LEU A 112 16.05 1.87 -3.02
N THR A 113 15.73 0.86 -3.80
CA THR A 113 16.63 -0.21 -4.23
C THR A 113 16.70 -0.22 -5.75
N ILE A 114 17.91 -0.30 -6.32
CA ILE A 114 18.17 -0.37 -7.76
C ILE A 114 19.12 -1.54 -8.00
N ASN A 115 18.78 -2.48 -8.88
CA ASN A 115 19.57 -3.69 -9.14
C ASN A 115 19.99 -4.42 -7.85
N ARG A 116 19.08 -4.50 -6.86
CA ARG A 116 19.30 -5.10 -5.52
C ARG A 116 20.28 -4.34 -4.62
N ILE A 117 20.74 -3.17 -5.03
CA ILE A 117 21.56 -2.27 -4.21
C ILE A 117 20.65 -1.21 -3.61
N ARG A 118 20.70 -1.07 -2.28
CA ARG A 118 19.97 -0.01 -1.57
C ARG A 118 20.66 1.33 -1.82
N VAL A 119 20.06 2.17 -2.65
CA VAL A 119 20.64 3.46 -3.07
C VAL A 119 20.20 4.63 -2.20
N ALA A 120 19.05 4.52 -1.54
CA ALA A 120 18.59 5.56 -0.62
C ALA A 120 17.76 5.00 0.53
N THR A 121 17.89 5.65 1.69
CA THR A 121 17.02 5.49 2.85
C THR A 121 16.63 6.86 3.35
N ILE A 122 15.34 7.15 3.38
CA ILE A 122 14.83 8.41 3.90
C ILE A 122 14.00 8.08 5.14
N SER A 123 14.47 8.52 6.30
CA SER A 123 13.72 8.44 7.55
C SER A 123 12.65 9.52 7.58
N LEU A 124 11.45 9.16 8.03
CA LEU A 124 10.31 10.06 8.19
C LEU A 124 10.03 10.39 9.65
N ALA A 125 10.95 10.03 10.56
CA ALA A 125 10.78 10.21 12.00
C ALA A 125 10.49 11.66 12.42
N PHE A 126 10.92 12.66 11.63
CA PHE A 126 10.71 14.08 11.92
C PHE A 126 9.29 14.57 11.56
N ILE A 127 8.66 14.01 10.51
CA ILE A 127 7.30 14.39 10.08
C ILE A 127 6.22 13.43 10.56
N LYS A 128 6.58 12.18 10.87
CA LYS A 128 5.69 11.09 11.32
C LYS A 128 4.34 11.09 10.57
N PRO A 129 4.34 10.94 9.24
CA PRO A 129 3.12 11.05 8.46
C PRO A 129 2.16 9.93 8.87
N LYS A 130 0.91 10.27 9.13
CA LYS A 130 -0.11 9.33 9.59
C LYS A 130 -1.20 9.16 8.55
N GLY A 131 -1.81 7.98 8.56
CA GLY A 131 -3.02 7.67 7.83
C GLY A 131 -3.77 6.53 8.51
N TRP A 132 -4.82 6.06 7.86
CA TRP A 132 -5.57 4.91 8.29
C TRP A 132 -5.98 4.08 7.08
N VAL A 133 -6.19 2.79 7.34
CA VAL A 133 -6.75 1.83 6.41
C VAL A 133 -7.98 1.19 7.04
N ASP A 134 -9.08 1.24 6.32
CA ASP A 134 -10.32 0.57 6.65
C ASP A 134 -10.48 -0.65 5.73
N THR A 135 -10.59 -1.85 6.28
CA THR A 135 -10.77 -3.07 5.48
C THR A 135 -12.24 -3.44 5.48
N THR A 136 -12.91 -3.17 4.37
CA THR A 136 -14.38 -3.27 4.24
C THR A 136 -14.83 -4.63 3.73
N TYR A 137 -13.92 -5.44 3.18
CA TYR A 137 -14.13 -6.83 2.80
C TYR A 137 -12.84 -7.61 3.04
N LEU A 138 -12.95 -8.82 3.59
CA LEU A 138 -11.84 -9.74 3.76
C LEU A 138 -12.31 -11.18 3.73
N ASP A 139 -11.66 -12.00 2.92
CA ASP A 139 -11.70 -13.46 2.98
C ASP A 139 -10.28 -14.05 2.88
N ASP A 140 -10.18 -15.34 2.64
CA ASP A 140 -8.91 -16.05 2.49
C ASP A 140 -8.07 -15.56 1.31
N ASP A 141 -8.67 -15.03 0.25
CA ASP A 141 -7.99 -14.78 -1.04
C ASP A 141 -7.99 -13.30 -1.46
N MET A 142 -8.92 -12.50 -0.97
CA MET A 142 -9.15 -11.13 -1.41
C MET A 142 -9.48 -10.20 -0.24
N ARG A 143 -9.08 -8.94 -0.40
CA ARG A 143 -9.54 -7.84 0.45
C ARG A 143 -9.85 -6.60 -0.35
N VAL A 144 -10.80 -5.84 0.18
CA VAL A 144 -11.11 -4.49 -0.28
C VAL A 144 -10.90 -3.55 0.90
N GLY A 145 -10.28 -2.40 0.66
CA GLY A 145 -10.14 -1.41 1.69
C GLY A 145 -10.15 0.03 1.19
N ARG A 146 -10.23 0.94 2.15
CA ARG A 146 -10.26 2.38 1.95
C ARG A 146 -9.07 3.01 2.65
N GLY A 147 -8.41 3.95 1.97
CA GLY A 147 -7.37 4.78 2.55
C GLY A 147 -7.92 6.12 3.05
N ASP A 148 -7.24 6.69 4.03
CA ASP A 148 -7.52 8.00 4.64
C ASP A 148 -7.58 9.17 3.67
N LYS A 149 -6.90 9.07 2.52
CA LYS A 149 -6.91 10.10 1.47
C LYS A 149 -7.98 9.86 0.40
N GLY A 150 -9.03 9.12 0.76
CA GLY A 150 -10.14 8.83 -0.14
C GLY A 150 -9.72 7.92 -1.29
N SER A 151 -8.92 6.90 -1.04
CA SER A 151 -8.66 5.85 -2.04
C SER A 151 -9.47 4.59 -1.72
N ILE A 152 -9.87 3.85 -2.75
CA ILE A 152 -10.28 2.45 -2.64
C ILE A 152 -9.18 1.59 -3.24
N PHE A 153 -8.99 0.41 -2.70
CA PHE A 153 -8.13 -0.60 -3.29
C PHE A 153 -8.70 -2.01 -3.19
N VAL A 154 -8.34 -2.82 -4.18
CA VAL A 154 -8.60 -4.25 -4.24
C VAL A 154 -7.27 -4.98 -4.28
N ALA A 155 -7.11 -5.98 -3.41
CA ALA A 155 -5.90 -6.77 -3.35
C ALA A 155 -6.21 -8.26 -3.16
N VAL A 156 -5.36 -9.11 -3.71
CA VAL A 156 -5.44 -10.57 -3.55
C VAL A 156 -4.27 -11.09 -2.74
N ARG A 157 -4.50 -12.13 -1.96
CA ARG A 157 -3.44 -12.81 -1.22
C ARG A 157 -2.47 -13.44 -2.20
N THR A 158 -1.18 -13.38 -1.86
CA THR A 158 -0.13 -13.94 -2.71
C THR A 158 0.97 -14.58 -1.88
N LYS A 159 1.63 -15.58 -2.46
CA LYS A 159 2.85 -16.19 -1.95
C LYS A 159 4.12 -15.53 -2.49
N MET A 160 3.98 -14.45 -3.27
CA MET A 160 5.12 -13.72 -3.82
C MET A 160 6.03 -13.19 -2.71
N VAL A 161 7.32 -13.50 -2.81
CA VAL A 161 8.34 -12.97 -1.90
C VAL A 161 8.82 -11.61 -2.44
N PRO A 162 8.98 -10.59 -1.58
CA PRO A 162 9.56 -9.31 -2.00
C PRO A 162 10.94 -9.47 -2.60
N SER A 163 11.24 -8.68 -3.63
CA SER A 163 12.59 -8.55 -4.21
C SER A 163 13.40 -7.63 -3.30
N LEU A 164 13.95 -8.20 -2.22
CA LEU A 164 14.92 -7.53 -1.36
C LEU A 164 16.33 -7.60 -1.97
#